data_AF-A0A850SXQ0-F1
#
_entry.id   AF-A0A850SXQ0-F1
#
_cell.length_a   1.000
_cell.length_b   1.000
_cell.length_c   1.000
_cell.angle_alpha   90.00
_cell.angle_beta   90.00
_cell.angle_gamma   90.00
#
_symmetry.space_group_name_H-M   'P 1'
#
loop_
_entity.id
_entity.type
_entity.pdbx_description
1 polymer ?
#
loop_
_entity_poly.entity_id
_entity_poly.type
_entity_poly.pdbx_seq_one_letter_code
_entity_poly.pdbx_strand_id
1 'polypeptide(L)'
;MLRKTIVAASAAMLPIAPGASRAANFEPGFDGAWAGVISVIDTSLYNPTPLPDELGTAIDTMKLEIAIEIEGAAARVYIKNDNGWKEVKRGSFDIVVHKTNAVVAAIDSNVAKDMSAGWVETWNFTLTHKDDKALYAYWVRAVNNYHLAAGEPYARFMVSGVAELAPSDPIPGPGRFSVSEDREVGACLPSTLLCG
;
A
#
# COMPACT_ATOMS: atom_id res chain seq x y z
N MET A 1 18.40 -11.59 -84.09
CA MET A 1 17.20 -11.30 -83.28
C MET A 1 17.51 -11.63 -81.82
N LEU A 2 17.87 -10.65 -80.99
CA LEU A 2 18.07 -10.82 -79.54
C LEU A 2 16.83 -10.28 -78.81
N ARG A 3 16.12 -11.15 -78.08
CA ARG A 3 15.04 -10.75 -77.15
C ARG A 3 15.68 -10.36 -75.81
N LYS A 4 15.49 -9.11 -75.39
CA LYS A 4 15.80 -8.64 -74.03
C LYS A 4 14.62 -8.94 -73.12
N THR A 5 14.85 -9.75 -72.10
CA THR A 5 13.88 -10.02 -71.03
C THR A 5 14.09 -8.99 -69.92
N ILE A 6 13.06 -8.22 -69.59
CA ILE A 6 13.04 -7.31 -68.45
C ILE A 6 12.48 -8.09 -67.26
N VAL A 7 13.25 -8.21 -66.19
CA VAL A 7 12.78 -8.76 -64.91
C VAL A 7 12.34 -7.59 -64.04
N ALA A 8 11.05 -7.54 -63.72
CA ALA A 8 10.48 -6.58 -62.78
C ALA A 8 10.80 -7.02 -61.34
N ALA A 9 11.52 -6.18 -60.60
CA ALA A 9 11.74 -6.37 -59.17
C ALA A 9 10.49 -5.92 -58.40
N SER A 10 9.77 -6.89 -57.81
CA SER A 10 8.72 -6.59 -56.83
C SER A 10 9.38 -6.27 -55.48
N ALA A 11 9.30 -5.00 -55.07
CA ALA A 11 9.63 -4.60 -53.72
C ALA A 11 8.47 -5.01 -52.80
N ALA A 12 8.65 -6.09 -52.03
CA ALA A 12 7.74 -6.45 -50.97
C ALA A 12 7.92 -5.47 -49.80
N MET A 13 6.92 -4.63 -49.55
CA MET A 13 6.82 -3.87 -48.30
C MET A 13 6.50 -4.85 -47.18
N LEU A 14 7.46 -5.08 -46.28
CA LEU A 14 7.20 -5.77 -45.01
C LEU A 14 6.32 -4.87 -44.14
N PRO A 15 5.19 -5.36 -43.61
CA PRO A 15 4.45 -4.61 -42.60
C PRO A 15 5.34 -4.50 -41.36
N ILE A 16 5.63 -3.25 -40.95
CA ILE A 16 6.17 -2.96 -39.62
C ILE A 16 5.06 -3.36 -38.65
N ALA A 17 5.14 -4.56 -38.09
CA ALA A 17 4.29 -4.94 -36.98
C ALA A 17 4.51 -3.90 -35.87
N PRO A 18 3.45 -3.31 -35.29
CA PRO A 18 3.62 -2.45 -34.12
C PRO A 18 4.39 -3.26 -33.10
N GLY A 19 5.58 -2.77 -32.73
CA GLY A 19 6.43 -3.42 -31.78
C GLY A 19 5.61 -3.73 -30.55
N ALA A 20 5.43 -5.01 -30.26
CA ALA A 20 5.01 -5.41 -28.94
C ALA A 20 6.01 -4.76 -27.99
N SER A 21 5.59 -3.72 -27.28
CA SER A 21 6.26 -3.25 -26.08
C SER A 21 6.19 -4.38 -25.06
N ARG A 22 6.97 -5.44 -25.30
CA ARG A 22 7.41 -6.31 -24.24
C ARG A 22 8.32 -5.44 -23.41
N ALA A 23 8.08 -5.43 -22.11
CA ALA A 23 8.92 -4.82 -21.09
C ALA A 23 10.33 -5.47 -21.11
N ALA A 24 11.08 -5.23 -22.20
CA ALA A 24 12.27 -5.98 -22.57
C ALA A 24 13.49 -5.64 -21.70
N ASN A 25 13.37 -4.62 -20.84
CA ASN A 25 14.39 -4.20 -19.88
C ASN A 25 13.82 -4.07 -18.46
N PHE A 26 12.72 -4.75 -18.15
CA PHE A 26 12.21 -4.78 -16.79
C PHE A 26 13.07 -5.71 -15.94
N GLU A 27 13.96 -5.15 -15.12
CA GLU A 27 14.48 -5.87 -13.96
C GLU A 27 13.40 -5.82 -12.87
N PRO A 28 12.70 -6.93 -12.59
CA PRO A 28 11.61 -6.98 -11.62
C PRO A 28 12.17 -6.82 -10.21
N GLY A 29 12.23 -5.59 -9.72
CA GLY A 29 12.64 -5.27 -8.36
C GLY A 29 11.69 -4.25 -7.75
N PHE A 30 11.29 -4.50 -6.51
CA PHE A 30 10.55 -3.52 -5.71
C PHE A 30 11.46 -2.69 -4.82
N ASP A 31 12.76 -3.01 -4.77
CA ASP A 31 13.76 -2.31 -3.95
C ASP A 31 13.80 -0.80 -4.25
N GLY A 32 13.95 0.00 -3.19
CA GLY A 32 13.92 1.46 -3.24
C GLY A 32 12.75 2.06 -2.47
N ALA A 33 12.60 3.38 -2.57
CA ALA A 33 11.54 4.13 -1.91
C ALA A 33 10.46 4.55 -2.90
N TRP A 34 9.21 4.24 -2.59
CA TRP A 34 8.03 4.54 -3.40
C TRP A 34 7.05 5.39 -2.60
N ALA A 35 6.62 6.53 -3.13
CA ALA A 35 5.72 7.44 -2.43
C ALA A 35 4.51 7.83 -3.28
N GLY A 36 3.39 8.11 -2.62
CA GLY A 36 2.16 8.52 -3.27
C GLY A 36 1.06 8.88 -2.28
N VAL A 37 -0.15 9.09 -2.79
CA VAL A 37 -1.31 9.43 -1.97
C VAL A 37 -2.37 8.35 -2.12
N ILE A 38 -2.73 7.72 -1.02
CA ILE A 38 -3.88 6.81 -0.98
C ILE A 38 -5.16 7.63 -0.99
N SER A 39 -6.02 7.30 -1.96
CA SER A 39 -7.42 7.65 -1.94
C SER A 39 -8.18 6.54 -1.23
N VAL A 40 -8.72 6.84 -0.06
CA VAL A 40 -9.50 5.88 0.73
C VAL A 40 -10.79 5.56 -0.04
N ILE A 41 -11.12 4.27 -0.08
CA ILE A 41 -12.35 3.76 -0.65
C ILE A 41 -13.31 3.54 0.51
N ASP A 42 -14.55 4.01 0.39
CA ASP A 42 -15.59 3.72 1.37
C ASP A 42 -15.79 2.19 1.49
N THR A 43 -15.49 1.66 2.66
CA THR A 43 -15.61 0.24 3.04
C THR A 43 -16.78 -0.02 3.99
N SER A 44 -17.79 0.86 4.02
CA SER A 44 -19.02 0.74 4.81
C SER A 44 -19.76 -0.61 4.67
N LEU A 45 -19.37 -1.45 3.72
CA LEU A 45 -19.83 -2.84 3.55
C LEU A 45 -19.65 -3.76 4.77
N TYR A 46 -18.77 -3.46 5.74
CA TYR A 46 -18.45 -4.40 6.83
C TYR A 46 -18.56 -3.87 8.27
N ASN A 47 -19.10 -2.66 8.48
CA ASN A 47 -19.47 -2.24 9.82
C ASN A 47 -20.98 -2.44 10.03
N PRO A 48 -21.44 -3.44 10.82
CA PRO A 48 -22.87 -3.68 11.02
C PRO A 48 -23.57 -2.52 11.73
N THR A 49 -22.79 -1.64 12.36
CA THR A 49 -23.27 -0.42 13.01
C THR A 49 -22.84 0.78 12.16
N PRO A 50 -23.76 1.63 11.69
CA PRO A 50 -23.42 2.87 11.01
C PRO A 50 -22.39 3.65 11.82
N LEU A 51 -21.33 4.08 11.17
CA LEU A 51 -20.44 5.05 11.79
C LEU A 51 -21.23 6.35 12.04
N PRO A 52 -20.92 7.11 13.11
CA PRO A 52 -21.43 8.47 13.23
C PRO A 52 -21.12 9.24 11.95
N ASP A 53 -22.06 10.02 11.43
CA ASP A 53 -21.98 10.70 10.12
C ASP A 53 -20.68 11.52 9.94
N GLU A 54 -20.21 12.14 11.03
CA GLU A 54 -18.95 12.90 11.07
C GLU A 54 -17.72 12.03 10.81
N LEU A 55 -17.72 10.78 11.30
CA LEU A 55 -16.61 9.85 11.13
C LEU A 55 -16.62 9.17 9.76
N GLY A 56 -17.81 8.85 9.24
CA GLY A 56 -17.95 8.36 7.86
C GLY A 56 -17.39 9.37 6.86
N THR A 57 -17.83 10.63 6.99
CA THR A 57 -17.35 11.74 6.15
C THR A 57 -15.83 11.96 6.26
N ALA A 58 -15.27 11.81 7.48
CA ALA A 58 -13.83 11.94 7.70
C ALA A 58 -13.01 10.82 7.03
N ILE A 59 -13.54 9.59 6.96
CA ILE A 59 -12.88 8.46 6.29
C ILE A 59 -12.95 8.63 4.77
N ASP A 60 -14.11 8.99 4.23
CA ASP A 60 -14.33 9.14 2.78
C ASP A 60 -13.48 10.26 2.15
N THR A 61 -13.14 11.27 2.95
CA THR A 61 -12.31 12.40 2.51
C THR A 61 -10.84 12.25 2.89
N MET A 62 -10.47 11.18 3.59
CA MET A 62 -9.11 10.95 4.05
C MET A 62 -8.17 10.76 2.85
N LYS A 63 -7.13 11.58 2.81
CA LYS A 63 -5.98 11.42 1.91
C LYS A 63 -4.77 11.06 2.74
N LEU A 64 -4.18 9.91 2.45
CA LEU A 64 -3.01 9.44 3.18
C LEU A 64 -1.78 9.51 2.29
N GLU A 65 -0.91 10.49 2.54
CA GLU A 65 0.44 10.52 1.96
C GLU A 65 1.27 9.38 2.57
N ILE A 66 1.66 8.42 1.74
CA ILE A 66 2.45 7.26 2.14
C ILE A 66 3.79 7.20 1.42
N ALA A 67 4.74 6.54 2.07
CA ALA A 67 5.93 6.02 1.42
C ALA A 67 6.21 4.58 1.89
N ILE A 68 6.71 3.75 0.99
CA ILE A 68 7.12 2.37 1.23
C ILE A 68 8.57 2.25 0.77
N GLU A 69 9.46 1.93 1.69
CA GLU A 69 10.87 1.68 1.44
C GLU A 69 11.13 0.18 1.53
N ILE A 70 11.67 -0.41 0.47
CA ILE A 70 11.86 -1.85 0.34
C ILE A 70 13.35 -2.12 0.17
N GLU A 71 13.86 -3.07 0.97
CA GLU A 71 15.24 -3.52 0.94
C GLU A 71 15.27 -5.05 1.08
N GLY A 72 15.31 -5.74 -0.06
CA GLY A 72 15.30 -7.20 -0.13
C GLY A 72 13.99 -7.78 0.39
N ALA A 73 14.06 -8.44 1.56
CA ALA A 73 12.90 -9.09 2.20
C ALA A 73 12.25 -8.23 3.30
N ALA A 74 12.74 -7.01 3.54
CA ALA A 74 12.20 -6.09 4.53
C ALA A 74 11.51 -4.90 3.86
N ALA A 75 10.45 -4.40 4.50
CA ALA A 75 9.80 -3.17 4.11
C ALA A 75 9.64 -2.22 5.31
N ARG A 76 9.63 -0.93 5.04
CA ARG A 76 9.32 0.13 6.00
C ARG A 76 8.23 1.00 5.41
N VAL A 77 7.17 1.24 6.18
CA VAL A 77 6.03 2.04 5.73
C VAL A 77 5.98 3.31 6.54
N TYR A 78 5.81 4.43 5.84
CA TYR A 78 5.75 5.76 6.42
C TYR A 78 4.45 6.43 6.04
N ILE A 79 3.91 7.22 6.98
CA ILE A 79 2.83 8.16 6.74
C ILE A 79 3.35 9.57 6.96
N LYS A 80 2.91 10.51 6.14
CA LYS A 80 3.25 11.92 6.33
C LYS A 80 2.21 12.60 7.20
N ASN A 81 2.67 13.42 8.14
CA ASN A 81 1.83 14.33 8.91
C ASN A 81 2.47 15.73 8.95
N ASP A 82 1.90 16.63 9.73
CA ASP A 82 2.38 18.02 9.87
C ASP A 82 3.84 18.11 10.37
N ASN A 83 4.32 17.07 11.07
CA ASN A 83 5.68 16.96 11.60
C ASN A 83 6.62 16.18 10.66
N GLY A 84 6.19 15.85 9.45
CA GLY A 84 6.96 15.11 8.45
C GLY A 84 6.62 13.62 8.39
N TRP A 85 7.60 12.82 7.94
CA TRP A 85 7.42 11.38 7.78
C TRP A 85 7.53 10.65 9.12
N LYS A 86 6.56 9.78 9.39
CA LYS A 86 6.55 8.90 10.55
C LYS A 86 6.42 7.45 10.09
N GLU A 87 7.36 6.62 10.54
CA GLU A 87 7.29 5.18 10.32
C GLU A 87 6.11 4.58 11.11
N VAL A 88 5.30 3.79 10.42
CA VAL A 88 4.19 3.01 10.97
C VAL A 88 4.72 1.61 11.27
N LYS A 89 4.38 1.06 12.45
CA LYS A 89 4.77 -0.30 12.87
C LYS A 89 6.25 -0.61 12.58
N ARG A 90 7.12 0.17 13.22
CA ARG A 90 8.56 0.20 12.95
C ARG A 90 9.15 -1.22 12.90
N GLY A 91 9.77 -1.54 11.77
CA GLY A 91 10.44 -2.83 11.54
C GLY A 91 9.53 -4.06 11.55
N SER A 92 8.20 -3.89 11.48
CA SER A 92 7.24 -5.02 11.53
C SER A 92 6.71 -5.45 10.17
N PHE A 93 7.08 -4.77 9.08
CA PHE A 93 6.58 -5.06 7.74
C PHE A 93 7.50 -6.04 7.00
N ASP A 94 6.92 -7.17 6.61
CA ASP A 94 7.52 -8.14 5.70
C ASP A 94 7.04 -7.91 4.27
N ILE A 95 7.82 -8.38 3.29
CA ILE A 95 7.42 -8.38 1.88
C ILE A 95 7.54 -9.76 1.24
N VAL A 96 6.55 -10.12 0.44
CA VAL A 96 6.59 -11.28 -0.47
C VAL A 96 6.49 -10.79 -1.91
N VAL A 97 7.52 -11.05 -2.71
CA VAL A 97 7.58 -10.64 -4.12
C VAL A 97 7.34 -11.83 -5.04
N HIS A 98 6.51 -11.64 -6.07
CA HIS A 98 6.33 -12.58 -7.17
C HIS A 98 6.20 -11.85 -8.52
N LYS A 99 7.31 -11.82 -9.27
CA LYS A 99 7.40 -11.16 -10.58
C LYS A 99 7.05 -9.68 -10.48
N THR A 100 6.00 -9.23 -11.16
CA THR A 100 5.54 -7.83 -11.19
C THR A 100 4.62 -7.47 -10.03
N ASN A 101 4.43 -8.37 -9.05
CA ASN A 101 3.54 -8.16 -7.90
C ASN A 101 4.30 -8.38 -6.60
N ALA A 102 3.90 -7.65 -5.56
CA ALA A 102 4.37 -7.86 -4.20
C ALA A 102 3.26 -7.64 -3.19
N VAL A 103 3.42 -8.22 -2.01
CA VAL A 103 2.57 -7.95 -0.84
C VAL A 103 3.48 -7.52 0.30
N VAL A 104 3.26 -6.30 0.80
CA VAL A 104 3.88 -5.78 2.02
C VAL A 104 2.86 -5.88 3.14
N ALA A 105 3.18 -6.50 4.27
CA ALA A 105 2.22 -6.69 5.35
C ALA A 105 2.85 -6.66 6.74
N ALA A 106 2.08 -6.20 7.72
CA ALA A 106 2.40 -6.27 9.14
C ALA A 106 1.15 -6.65 9.92
N ILE A 107 1.30 -7.53 10.91
CA ILE A 107 0.27 -7.87 11.88
C ILE A 107 0.81 -7.52 13.27
N ASP A 108 0.01 -6.79 14.05
CA ASP A 108 0.37 -6.33 15.38
C ASP A 108 -0.82 -6.52 16.32
N SER A 109 -0.55 -6.53 17.61
CA SER A 109 -1.58 -6.69 18.64
C SER A 109 -1.14 -6.10 19.96
N ASN A 110 -2.10 -5.60 20.73
CA ASN A 110 -1.87 -5.21 22.11
C ASN A 110 -3.01 -5.75 23.00
N VAL A 111 -2.71 -5.94 24.28
CA VAL A 111 -3.67 -6.37 25.30
C VAL A 111 -3.35 -5.68 26.61
N ALA A 112 -4.38 -5.16 27.28
CA ALA A 112 -4.24 -4.53 28.58
C ALA A 112 -3.83 -5.59 29.61
N LYS A 113 -3.05 -5.19 30.63
CA LYS A 113 -2.60 -6.13 31.67
C LYS A 113 -3.77 -6.77 32.44
N ASP A 114 -4.86 -6.04 32.59
CA ASP A 114 -6.10 -6.51 33.22
C ASP A 114 -7.07 -7.17 32.22
N MET A 115 -6.66 -7.32 30.95
CA MET A 115 -7.44 -7.85 29.84
C MET A 115 -8.75 -7.10 29.55
N SER A 116 -8.89 -5.86 30.06
CA SER A 116 -10.07 -5.03 29.82
C SER A 116 -10.17 -4.53 28.37
N ALA A 117 -9.03 -4.41 27.69
CA ALA A 117 -8.91 -3.98 26.32
C ALA A 117 -7.88 -4.82 25.55
N GLY A 118 -8.07 -4.92 24.25
CA GLY A 118 -7.14 -5.60 23.37
C GLY A 118 -7.57 -5.58 21.91
N TRP A 119 -6.59 -5.58 21.02
CA TRP A 119 -6.80 -5.48 19.59
C TRP A 119 -5.80 -6.31 18.80
N VAL A 120 -6.20 -6.71 17.61
CA VAL A 120 -5.31 -7.22 16.56
C VAL A 120 -5.51 -6.35 15.33
N GLU A 121 -4.42 -5.88 14.75
CA GLU A 121 -4.41 -5.00 13.59
C GLU A 121 -3.52 -5.58 12.49
N THR A 122 -4.05 -5.61 11.27
CA THR A 122 -3.33 -5.98 10.07
C THR A 122 -3.27 -4.79 9.12
N TRP A 123 -2.06 -4.48 8.65
CA TRP A 123 -1.84 -3.60 7.50
C TRP A 123 -1.35 -4.44 6.34
N ASN A 124 -1.90 -4.22 5.16
CA ASN A 124 -1.37 -4.80 3.92
C ASN A 124 -1.32 -3.76 2.79
N PHE A 125 -0.39 -3.98 1.88
CA PHE A 125 -0.28 -3.30 0.59
C PHE A 125 -0.05 -4.36 -0.47
N THR A 126 -0.97 -4.48 -1.42
CA THR A 126 -0.75 -5.22 -2.65
C THR A 126 -0.18 -4.27 -3.69
N LEU A 127 1.03 -4.54 -4.16
CA LEU A 127 1.76 -3.70 -5.10
C LEU A 127 1.85 -4.40 -6.45
N THR A 128 1.62 -3.66 -7.54
CA THR A 128 1.78 -4.16 -8.91
C THR A 128 2.52 -3.12 -9.73
N HIS A 129 3.57 -3.52 -10.44
CA HIS A 129 4.23 -2.64 -11.40
C HIS A 129 3.27 -2.22 -12.51
N LYS A 130 3.09 -0.91 -12.65
CA LYS A 130 2.46 -0.30 -13.81
C LYS A 130 3.47 -0.20 -14.95
N ASP A 131 4.66 0.30 -14.62
CA ASP A 131 5.83 0.45 -15.49
C ASP A 131 7.13 0.55 -14.64
N ASP A 132 8.22 1.05 -15.23
CA ASP A 132 9.52 1.25 -14.57
C ASP A 132 9.56 2.44 -13.60
N LYS A 133 8.50 3.25 -13.56
CA LYS A 133 8.41 4.51 -12.81
C LYS A 133 7.17 4.59 -11.94
N ALA A 134 6.36 3.54 -11.87
CA ALA A 134 5.15 3.55 -11.08
C ALA A 134 4.71 2.16 -10.61
N LEU A 135 4.17 2.13 -9.39
CA LEU A 135 3.43 1.01 -8.82
C LEU A 135 1.97 1.40 -8.64
N TYR A 136 1.06 0.48 -8.94
CA TYR A 136 -0.26 0.51 -8.32
C TYR A 136 -0.18 -0.10 -6.94
N ALA A 137 -0.85 0.52 -5.97
CA ALA A 137 -0.97 0.02 -4.61
C ALA A 137 -2.44 -0.08 -4.21
N TYR A 138 -2.82 -1.24 -3.68
CA TYR A 138 -4.07 -1.42 -2.95
C TYR A 138 -3.73 -1.62 -1.48
N TRP A 139 -4.22 -0.74 -0.62
CA TRP A 139 -3.97 -0.76 0.82
C TRP A 139 -5.21 -1.26 1.57
N VAL A 140 -4.99 -2.07 2.59
CA VAL A 140 -6.01 -2.43 3.57
C VAL A 140 -5.45 -2.32 4.97
N ARG A 141 -6.26 -1.72 5.85
CA ARG A 141 -6.12 -1.78 7.30
C ARG A 141 -7.32 -2.51 7.87
N ALA A 142 -7.10 -3.60 8.58
CA ALA A 142 -8.14 -4.37 9.26
C ALA A 142 -7.85 -4.41 10.75
N VAL A 143 -8.87 -4.17 11.57
CA VAL A 143 -8.76 -4.15 13.03
C VAL A 143 -9.87 -4.98 13.66
N ASN A 144 -9.49 -5.75 14.67
CA ASN A 144 -10.39 -6.51 15.52
C ASN A 144 -10.13 -6.13 16.99
N ASN A 145 -11.00 -5.29 17.56
CA ASN A 145 -11.06 -4.98 18.98
C ASN A 145 -11.80 -6.13 19.69
N TYR A 146 -11.11 -7.26 19.88
CA TYR A 146 -11.75 -8.54 20.23
C TYR A 146 -12.39 -8.58 21.63
N HIS A 147 -12.13 -7.58 22.47
CA HIS A 147 -12.78 -7.38 23.76
C HIS A 147 -14.20 -6.78 23.65
N LEU A 148 -14.49 -6.06 22.56
CA LEU A 148 -15.81 -5.48 22.30
C LEU A 148 -16.77 -6.52 21.73
N ALA A 149 -18.03 -6.48 22.15
CA ALA A 149 -19.05 -7.36 21.60
C ALA A 149 -19.28 -7.08 20.10
N ALA A 150 -19.74 -8.09 19.35
CA ALA A 150 -19.83 -8.00 17.88
C ALA A 150 -20.72 -6.87 17.35
N GLY A 151 -21.70 -6.39 18.12
CA GLY A 151 -22.58 -5.28 17.75
C GLY A 151 -22.11 -3.91 18.23
N GLU A 152 -21.02 -3.84 18.99
CA GLU A 152 -20.51 -2.57 19.47
C GLU A 152 -19.80 -1.80 18.33
N PRO A 153 -19.93 -0.46 18.30
CA PRO A 153 -19.15 0.36 17.37
C PRO A 153 -17.66 0.03 17.45
N TYR A 154 -17.01 -0.05 16.29
CA TYR A 154 -15.56 -0.28 16.15
C TYR A 154 -15.06 -1.66 16.63
N ALA A 155 -15.95 -2.57 17.02
CA ALA A 155 -15.54 -3.91 17.46
C ALA A 155 -14.74 -4.65 16.38
N ARG A 156 -15.14 -4.48 15.11
CA ARG A 156 -14.32 -4.79 13.93
C ARG A 156 -14.51 -3.68 12.91
N PHE A 157 -13.43 -3.33 12.21
CA PHE A 157 -13.52 -2.47 11.04
C PHE A 157 -12.43 -2.79 10.02
N MET A 158 -12.68 -2.38 8.79
CA MET A 158 -11.72 -2.43 7.71
C MET A 158 -11.77 -1.09 6.97
N VAL A 159 -10.61 -0.54 6.64
CA VAL A 159 -10.46 0.63 5.77
C VAL A 159 -9.57 0.19 4.62
N SER A 160 -9.90 0.59 3.40
CA SER A 160 -9.06 0.30 2.24
C SER A 160 -8.88 1.52 1.36
N GLY A 161 -7.93 1.46 0.44
CA GLY A 161 -7.69 2.54 -0.49
C GLY A 161 -6.76 2.14 -1.62
N VAL A 162 -6.64 3.02 -2.60
CA VAL A 162 -5.78 2.84 -3.78
C VAL A 162 -4.83 4.01 -3.95
N ALA A 163 -3.64 3.73 -4.46
CA ALA A 163 -2.67 4.74 -4.84
C ALA A 163 -1.92 4.34 -6.12
N GLU A 164 -1.38 5.35 -6.79
CA GLU A 164 -0.24 5.20 -7.69
C GLU A 164 0.99 5.74 -6.94
N LEU A 165 2.03 4.92 -6.82
CA LEU A 165 3.29 5.28 -6.15
C LEU A 165 4.37 5.51 -7.20
N ALA A 166 5.14 6.57 -7.02
CA ALA A 166 6.30 6.89 -7.84
C ALA A 166 7.60 6.70 -7.05
N PRO A 167 8.75 6.46 -7.71
CA PRO A 167 10.05 6.51 -7.08
C PRO A 167 10.24 7.82 -6.33
N SER A 168 10.83 7.73 -5.15
CA SER A 168 11.12 8.86 -4.27
C SER A 168 12.52 8.75 -3.73
N ASP A 169 13.06 9.87 -3.24
CA ASP A 169 14.27 9.83 -2.44
C ASP A 169 14.05 8.99 -1.17
N PRO A 170 15.11 8.37 -0.60
CA PRO A 170 15.02 7.68 0.68
C PRO A 170 14.35 8.56 1.73
N ILE A 171 13.39 8.00 2.44
CA ILE A 171 12.58 8.76 3.41
C ILE A 171 13.48 9.17 4.58
N PRO A 172 13.63 10.47 4.89
CA PRO A 172 14.44 10.92 6.00
C PRO A 172 13.87 10.35 7.30
N GLY A 173 14.55 9.35 7.86
CA GLY A 173 14.14 8.73 9.11
C GLY A 173 14.31 9.73 10.26
N PRO A 174 13.34 9.84 11.18
CA PRO A 174 13.59 10.53 12.43
C PRO A 174 14.65 9.73 13.20
N GLY A 175 15.76 10.37 13.57
CA GLY A 175 16.76 9.79 14.47
C GLY A 175 16.07 9.18 15.70
N ARG A 176 16.60 8.05 16.20
CA ARG A 176 16.10 7.26 17.34
C ARG A 176 15.10 8.02 18.25
N PHE A 177 13.81 7.87 17.98
CA PHE A 177 12.80 8.19 19.00
C PHE A 177 12.58 6.95 19.86
N SER A 178 12.82 7.16 21.14
CA SER A 178 12.46 6.27 22.24
C SER A 178 11.03 5.83 22.08
N VAL A 179 10.84 4.51 22.16
CA VAL A 179 9.58 3.90 22.49
C VAL A 179 9.24 4.36 23.92
N SER A 180 8.49 5.45 24.09
CA SER A 180 7.79 5.65 25.36
C SER A 180 6.50 4.82 25.27
N GLU A 181 6.65 3.53 25.58
CA GLU A 181 5.53 2.59 25.71
C GLU A 181 4.83 2.80 27.05
N ASP A 182 4.21 3.97 27.20
CA ASP A 182 2.95 4.08 27.94
C ASP A 182 1.87 4.29 26.88
N ARG A 183 1.63 3.20 26.15
CA ARG A 183 0.53 3.06 25.22
C ARG A 183 -0.73 2.91 26.07
N GLU A 184 -1.57 3.96 26.17
CA GLU A 184 -2.88 3.83 26.80
C GLU A 184 -3.65 2.74 26.05
N VAL A 185 -3.90 1.62 26.72
CA VAL A 185 -4.52 0.47 26.08
C VAL A 185 -6.01 0.71 25.94
N GLY A 186 -6.38 1.38 24.84
CA GLY A 186 -7.76 1.61 24.41
C GLY A 186 -8.13 0.78 23.19
N ALA A 187 -9.39 0.87 22.76
CA ALA A 187 -9.80 0.34 21.47
C ALA A 187 -9.09 1.11 20.34
N CYS A 188 -8.61 0.38 19.34
CA CYS A 188 -8.16 0.98 18.09
C CYS A 188 -9.33 1.69 17.41
N LEU A 189 -9.12 2.93 16.97
CA LEU A 189 -10.13 3.70 16.23
C LEU A 189 -9.83 3.74 14.73
N PRO A 190 -10.86 3.81 13.87
CA PRO A 190 -10.68 3.89 12.42
C PRO A 190 -10.04 5.21 11.98
N SER A 191 -10.31 6.31 12.69
CA SER A 191 -9.72 7.64 12.43
C SER A 191 -8.25 7.75 12.84
N THR A 192 -7.78 6.91 13.76
CA THR A 192 -6.38 6.91 14.20
C THR A 192 -5.60 5.88 13.42
N LEU A 193 -4.71 6.32 12.52
CA LEU A 193 -3.87 5.43 11.69
C LEU A 193 -2.88 4.57 12.49
N LEU A 194 -2.68 4.88 13.77
CA LEU A 194 -1.87 4.09 14.69
C LEU A 194 -2.75 3.69 15.86
N CYS A 195 -2.76 2.39 16.17
CA CYS A 195 -3.31 1.93 17.42
C CYS A 195 -2.36 2.29 18.57
N GLY A 196 -2.92 3.00 19.55
CA GLY A 196 -2.31 3.29 20.84
C GLY A 196 -2.34 2.07 21.74
#